data_AF-M1CE88-F1
#
_entry.id   AF-M1CE88-F1
#
_cell.length_a   1.000
_cell.length_b   1.000
_cell.length_c   1.000
_cell.angle_alpha   90.00
_cell.angle_beta   90.00
_cell.angle_gamma   90.00
#
_symmetry.space_group_name_H-M   'P 1'
#
loop_
_entity.id
_entity.type
_entity.pdbx_description
1 polymer ?
#
loop_
_entity_poly.entity_id
_entity_poly.type
_entity_poly.pdbx_seq_one_letter_code
_entity_poly.pdbx_strand_id
1 'polypeptide(L)'
;MYWFAIPNIGSILKGLSQGRKELMSFLNRRMYKEMPMAALEKKLLRLSPLDMRFHLRDLLGSGHLKTVEGPTGLVVKIVKD
;
A
#
# COMPACT_ATOMS: atom_id res chain seq x y z
N MET A 1 12.60 29.40 -4.90
CA MET A 1 11.94 28.45 -3.97
C MET A 1 10.44 28.71 -4.06
N TYR A 2 9.65 27.76 -4.54
CA TYR A 2 8.21 27.93 -4.65
C TYR A 2 7.54 27.36 -3.40
N TRP A 3 6.81 28.18 -2.66
CA TRP A 3 5.93 27.74 -1.59
C TRP A 3 4.56 27.42 -2.20
N PHE A 4 4.38 26.18 -2.64
CA PHE A 4 3.07 25.71 -3.05
C PHE A 4 2.24 25.40 -1.81
N ALA A 5 1.28 26.27 -1.50
CA ALA A 5 0.25 25.96 -0.52
C ALA A 5 -0.83 25.13 -1.19
N ILE A 6 -0.80 23.81 -1.00
CA ILE A 6 -1.89 22.92 -1.43
C ILE A 6 -2.98 22.99 -0.35
N PRO A 7 -4.19 23.49 -0.68
CA PRO A 7 -5.29 23.50 0.28
C PRO A 7 -5.54 22.09 0.82
N ASN A 8 -5.75 21.97 2.13
CA ASN A 8 -6.06 20.71 2.79
C ASN A 8 -4.99 19.59 2.67
N ILE A 9 -3.72 19.95 2.45
CA ILE A 9 -2.61 18.99 2.33
C ILE A 9 -2.52 18.01 3.52
N GLY A 10 -2.87 18.45 4.72
CA GLY A 10 -2.88 17.61 5.93
C GLY A 10 -3.80 16.39 5.79
N SER A 11 -4.97 16.54 5.17
CA SER A 11 -5.90 15.43 4.94
C SER A 11 -5.35 14.42 3.94
N ILE A 12 -4.67 14.89 2.89
CA ILE A 12 -4.02 14.04 1.90
C ILE A 12 -2.86 13.26 2.54
N LEU A 13 -1.98 13.95 3.29
CA LEU A 13 -0.87 13.32 4.00
C LEU A 13 -1.35 12.30 5.03
N LYS A 14 -2.44 12.60 5.74
CA LYS A 14 -3.09 11.65 6.65
C LYS A 14 -3.61 10.44 5.90
N GLY A 15 -4.32 10.63 4.79
CA GLY A 15 -4.80 9.54 3.94
C GLY A 15 -3.68 8.66 3.38
N LEU A 16 -2.53 9.25 3.05
CA LEU A 16 -1.33 8.52 2.64
C LEU A 16 -0.81 7.64 3.77
N SER A 17 -0.58 8.23 4.95
CA SER A 17 -0.07 7.53 6.12
C SER A 17 -1.00 6.40 6.57
N GLN A 18 -2.31 6.66 6.59
CA GLN A 18 -3.31 5.69 7.00
C GLN A 18 -3.49 4.57 5.97
N GLY A 19 -3.47 4.87 4.66
CA GLY A 19 -3.55 3.86 3.61
C GLY A 19 -2.37 2.87 3.64
N ARG A 20 -1.14 3.37 3.84
CA ARG A 20 0.04 2.51 4.05
C ARG A 20 -0.13 1.58 5.25
N LYS A 21 -0.57 2.11 6.40
CA LYS A 21 -0.81 1.31 7.61
C LYS A 21 -1.90 0.26 7.39
N GLU A 22 -2.98 0.61 6.70
CA GLU A 22 -4.09 -0.29 6.41
C GLU A 22 -3.64 -1.45 5.49
N LEU A 23 -2.92 -1.14 4.41
CA LEU A 23 -2.36 -2.17 3.52
C LEU A 23 -1.38 -3.09 4.26
N MET A 24 -0.46 -2.53 5.05
CA MET A 24 0.46 -3.31 5.87
C MET A 24 -0.30 -4.19 6.87
N SER A 25 -1.43 -3.71 7.42
CA SER A 25 -2.27 -4.52 8.31
C SER A 25 -2.89 -5.73 7.61
N PHE A 26 -3.26 -5.62 6.32
CA PHE A 26 -3.80 -6.77 5.57
C PHE A 26 -2.77 -7.86 5.37
N LEU A 27 -1.52 -7.47 5.12
CA LEU A 27 -0.41 -8.40 4.93
C LEU A 27 0.05 -8.98 6.27
N ASN A 28 0.25 -8.16 7.30
CA ASN A 28 0.71 -8.61 8.62
C ASN A 28 -0.24 -9.58 9.34
N ARG A 29 -1.53 -9.56 9.00
CA ARG A 29 -2.52 -10.52 9.53
C ARG A 29 -2.42 -11.92 8.90
N ARG A 30 -1.65 -12.09 7.82
CA ARG A 30 -1.46 -13.38 7.16
C ARG A 30 -0.22 -14.07 7.71
N MET A 31 -0.29 -15.39 7.87
CA MET A 31 0.80 -16.24 8.38
C MET A 31 2.13 -15.98 7.67
N TYR A 32 2.10 -15.81 6.34
CA TYR A 32 3.30 -15.64 5.52
C TYR A 32 3.60 -14.18 5.14
N LYS A 33 2.86 -13.21 5.71
CA LYS A 33 2.98 -11.77 5.40
C LYS A 33 2.89 -11.46 3.90
N GLU A 34 2.10 -12.22 3.17
CA GLU A 34 1.97 -12.13 1.72
C GLU A 34 0.52 -12.33 1.24
N MET A 35 0.21 -11.79 0.06
CA MET A 35 -1.12 -11.89 -0.55
C MET A 35 -1.03 -11.80 -2.08
N PRO A 36 -1.86 -12.53 -2.85
CA PRO A 36 -1.94 -12.38 -4.30
C PRO A 36 -2.27 -10.93 -4.71
N MET A 37 -1.55 -10.39 -5.68
CA MET A 37 -1.71 -9.01 -6.16
C MET A 37 -3.16 -8.71 -6.59
N ALA A 38 -3.75 -9.63 -7.36
CA ALA A 38 -5.13 -9.49 -7.85
C ALA A 38 -6.18 -9.47 -6.72
N ALA A 39 -5.91 -10.15 -5.61
CA ALA A 39 -6.78 -10.13 -4.43
C ALA A 39 -6.62 -8.84 -3.63
N LEU A 40 -5.39 -8.32 -3.57
CA LEU A 40 -5.06 -7.09 -2.86
C LEU A 40 -5.64 -5.87 -3.59
N GLU A 41 -5.52 -5.79 -4.92
CA GLU A 41 -6.09 -4.70 -5.73
C GLU A 41 -7.61 -4.57 -5.61
N LYS A 42 -8.33 -5.67 -5.37
CA LYS A 42 -9.79 -5.67 -5.21
C LYS A 42 -10.25 -5.20 -3.82
N LYS A 43 -9.35 -5.10 -2.84
CA LYS A 43 -9.70 -4.63 -1.50
C LYS A 43 -9.85 -3.12 -1.49
N LEU A 44 -10.95 -2.67 -0.90
CA LEU A 44 -11.18 -1.25 -0.63
C LEU A 44 -10.41 -0.83 0.62
N LEU A 45 -9.67 0.27 0.51
CA LEU A 45 -9.11 0.98 1.65
C LEU A 45 -10.20 1.86 2.26
N ARG A 46 -10.33 1.82 3.58
CA ARG A 46 -11.34 2.62 4.31
C ARG A 46 -10.77 3.94 4.82
N LEU A 47 -9.47 3.98 5.06
CA LEU A 47 -8.80 5.10 5.73
C LEU A 47 -8.03 6.01 4.77
N SER A 48 -8.00 5.68 3.49
CA SER A 48 -7.31 6.46 2.46
C SER A 48 -8.28 6.90 1.36
N PRO A 49 -8.23 8.16 0.92
CA PRO A 49 -8.92 8.61 -0.28
C PRO A 49 -8.20 8.16 -1.57
N LEU A 50 -6.99 7.59 -1.46
CA LEU A 50 -6.20 7.11 -2.59
C LEU A 50 -6.44 5.62 -2.83
N ASP A 51 -6.44 5.23 -4.10
CA ASP A 51 -6.70 3.85 -4.53
C ASP A 51 -5.61 2.87 -4.04
N MET A 52 -5.98 1.60 -3.89
CA MET A 52 -5.08 0.53 -3.47
C MET A 52 -3.84 0.42 -4.38
N ARG A 53 -4.02 0.63 -5.68
CA ARG A 53 -2.92 0.60 -6.66
C ARG A 53 -1.87 1.67 -6.41
N PHE A 54 -2.29 2.84 -5.90
CA PHE A 54 -1.36 3.92 -5.55
C PHE A 54 -0.44 3.46 -4.42
N HIS A 55 -1.01 2.99 -3.31
CA HIS A 55 -0.24 2.55 -2.13
C HIS A 55 0.65 1.35 -2.43
N LEU A 56 0.19 0.44 -3.29
CA LEU A 56 0.99 -0.68 -3.76
C LEU A 56 2.24 -0.23 -4.50
N ARG A 57 2.09 0.66 -5.49
CA ARG A 57 3.24 1.17 -6.26
C ARG A 57 4.18 2.00 -5.40
N ASP A 58 3.64 2.78 -4.48
CA ASP A 58 4.40 3.58 -3.53
C ASP A 58 5.24 2.70 -2.57
N LEU A 59 4.66 1.63 -2.04
CA LEU A 59 5.37 0.71 -1.13
C LEU A 59 6.31 -0.27 -1.84
N LEU A 60 5.99 -0.65 -3.08
CA LEU A 60 6.92 -1.37 -3.96
C LEU A 60 8.11 -0.48 -4.35
N GLY A 61 7.85 0.77 -4.75
CA GLY A 61 8.88 1.73 -5.15
C GLY A 61 9.81 2.14 -4.00
N SER A 62 9.30 2.17 -2.77
CA SER A 62 10.11 2.42 -1.56
C SER A 62 10.77 1.17 -0.98
N GLY A 63 10.55 -0.01 -1.57
CA GLY A 63 11.18 -1.27 -1.16
C GLY A 63 10.64 -1.91 0.13
N HIS A 64 9.50 -1.45 0.64
CA HIS A 64 8.83 -2.09 1.80
C HIS A 64 8.13 -3.38 1.39
N LEU A 65 7.67 -3.44 0.14
CA LEU A 65 7.05 -4.60 -0.47
C LEU A 65 7.92 -5.11 -1.61
N LYS A 66 7.81 -6.41 -1.89
CA LYS A 66 8.32 -7.03 -3.11
C LYS A 66 7.24 -7.87 -3.76
N THR A 67 7.34 -8.00 -5.07
CA THR A 67 6.59 -8.99 -5.85
C THR A 67 7.39 -10.27 -5.92
N VAL A 68 6.72 -11.40 -5.70
CA VAL A 68 7.29 -12.75 -5.86
C VAL A 68 6.35 -13.52 -6.79
N GLU A 69 6.92 -14.32 -7.69
CA GLU A 69 6.12 -15.23 -8.51
C GLU A 69 5.61 -16.40 -7.66
N GLY A 70 4.30 -16.60 -7.68
CA GLY A 70 3.64 -17.74 -7.08
C GLY A 70 2.99 -18.63 -8.15
N PRO A 71 2.54 -19.84 -7.78
CA PRO A 71 1.94 -20.80 -8.71
C PRO A 71 0.69 -20.27 -9.44
N THR A 72 -0.03 -19.32 -8.82
CA THR A 72 -1.26 -18.73 -9.34
C THR A 72 -1.09 -17.28 -9.81
N GLY A 73 0.15 -16.80 -9.91
CA GLY A 73 0.50 -15.45 -10.34
C GLY A 73 1.29 -14.66 -9.31
N LEU A 74 1.33 -13.34 -9.47
CA LEU A 74 2.14 -12.45 -8.64
C LEU A 74 1.57 -12.31 -7.22
N VAL A 75 2.46 -12.47 -6.25
CA VAL A 75 2.19 -12.32 -4.82
C VAL A 75 2.98 -11.12 -4.29
N VAL A 76 2.34 -10.28 -3.50
CA VAL A 76 2.99 -9.17 -2.80
C VAL A 76 3.37 -9.63 -1.40
N LYS A 77 4.63 -9.41 -1.03
CA LYS A 77 5.20 -9.81 0.26
C LYS A 77 5.91 -8.64 0.94
N ILE A 78 5.83 -8.57 2.26
CA ILE A 78 6.60 -7.61 3.07
C ILE A 78 8.09 -7.97 3.01
N VAL A 79 8.95 -6.97 2.76
CA VAL A 79 10.42 -7.10 2.70
C VAL A 79 11.07 -6.70 4.02
N LYS A 80 10.55 -5.62 4.62
CA LYS A 80 11.13 -4.95 5.77
C LYS A 80 10.02 -4.74 6.80
N ASP A 81 10.22 -5.21 8.02
CA ASP A 81 9.45 -4.77 9.20
C ASP A 81 9.99 -3.40 9.66
#